data_AF-A0AAV9RNJ7-F1
#
_entry.id   AF-A0AAV9RNJ7-F1
#
_cell.length_a   1.000
_cell.length_b   1.000
_cell.length_c   1.000
_cell.angle_alpha   90.00
_cell.angle_beta   90.00
_cell.angle_gamma   90.00
#
_symmetry.space_group_name_H-M   'P 1'
#
loop_
_entity.id
_entity.type
_entity.pdbx_description
1 polymer ?
#
loop_
_entity_poly.entity_id
_entity_poly.type
_entity_poly.pdbx_seq_one_letter_code
_entity_poly.pdbx_strand_id
1 'polypeptide(L)'
;MELSRQLCMKMRKNKKTQFSSLPASTLGLEIHFYIPETRHLEYIKGSYTAEELCVDAAKKCSISPLCHNLFALYNDATDTWYSPSHEFSITEDTGIKLHYRM
;
A
#
# COMPACT_ATOMS: atom_id res chain seq x y z
N MET A 1 -34.88 -5.38 37.76
CA MET A 1 -34.63 -5.60 36.32
C MET A 1 -33.23 -5.07 36.06
N GLU A 2 -32.21 -5.71 36.65
CA GLU A 2 -30.94 -5.06 37.01
C GLU A 2 -29.69 -5.83 36.57
N LEU A 3 -29.81 -6.78 35.64
CA LEU A 3 -28.70 -7.63 35.22
C LEU A 3 -28.12 -7.27 33.83
N SER A 4 -28.70 -6.30 33.13
CA SER A 4 -28.26 -5.89 31.79
C SER A 4 -27.19 -4.78 31.78
N ARG A 5 -26.89 -4.13 32.92
CA ARG A 5 -25.94 -3.01 32.98
C ARG A 5 -24.49 -3.36 33.31
N GLN A 6 -24.19 -4.62 33.69
CA GLN A 6 -22.83 -5.03 34.11
C GLN A 6 -21.97 -5.64 32.99
N LEU A 7 -22.44 -5.68 31.73
CA LEU A 7 -21.62 -6.12 30.59
C LEU A 7 -20.90 -4.96 29.88
N CYS A 8 -21.18 -3.72 30.27
CA CYS A 8 -20.38 -2.56 29.91
C CYS A 8 -19.27 -2.43 30.98
N MET A 9 -18.00 -2.38 30.57
CA MET A 9 -16.80 -2.24 31.42
C MET A 9 -16.05 -3.54 31.78
N LYS A 10 -15.32 -4.15 30.82
CA LYS A 10 -13.92 -4.63 31.04
C LYS A 10 -13.35 -5.41 29.84
N MET A 11 -12.76 -4.71 28.87
CA MET A 11 -11.51 -5.12 28.18
C MET A 11 -10.80 -3.82 27.77
N ARG A 12 -10.14 -3.15 28.72
CA ARG A 12 -8.70 -3.25 29.01
C ARG A 12 -7.80 -2.91 27.81
N LYS A 13 -7.41 -1.62 27.81
CA LYS A 13 -6.11 -1.05 27.42
C LYS A 13 -5.57 -1.35 26.01
N ASN A 14 -5.64 -0.30 25.20
CA ASN A 14 -4.50 0.39 24.62
C ASN A 14 -3.48 -0.48 23.85
N LYS A 15 -3.70 -0.60 22.54
CA LYS A 15 -2.63 -0.33 21.58
C LYS A 15 -3.07 0.88 20.75
N LYS A 16 -2.70 2.08 21.21
CA LYS A 16 -2.22 3.08 20.26
C LYS A 16 -1.17 2.36 19.44
N THR A 17 -1.53 1.94 18.24
CA THR A 17 -0.56 1.71 17.18
C THR A 17 0.19 3.03 17.07
N GLN A 18 1.32 3.09 17.77
CA GLN A 18 2.44 3.90 17.39
C GLN A 18 2.58 3.63 15.89
N PHE A 19 2.16 4.60 15.07
CA PHE A 19 2.80 4.78 13.78
C PHE A 19 4.26 5.00 14.16
N SER A 20 5.00 3.90 14.19
CA SER A 20 6.45 3.89 14.20
C SER A 20 6.83 4.91 13.15
N SER A 21 7.49 5.98 13.61
CA SER A 21 8.29 6.91 12.84
C SER A 21 8.27 6.61 11.35
N LEU A 22 7.61 7.47 10.56
CA LEU A 22 7.84 7.51 9.11
C LEU A 22 9.34 7.30 8.89
N PRO A 23 9.77 6.17 8.29
CA PRO A 23 11.14 6.09 7.81
C PRO A 23 11.33 7.32 6.92
N ALA A 24 12.50 7.94 6.98
CA ALA A 24 12.87 8.99 6.04
C ALA A 24 12.38 8.56 4.66
N SER A 25 11.49 9.34 4.04
CA SER A 25 10.93 9.02 2.73
C SER A 25 12.11 8.73 1.82
N THR A 26 12.31 7.45 1.50
CA THR A 26 13.35 7.07 0.57
C THR A 26 12.93 7.69 -0.75
N LEU A 27 13.77 8.57 -1.28
CA LEU A 27 13.50 9.20 -2.56
C LEU A 27 13.44 8.06 -3.60
N GLY A 28 12.31 7.96 -4.28
CA GLY A 28 11.94 6.91 -5.21
C GLY A 28 10.42 6.78 -5.37
N LEU A 29 10.00 5.62 -5.84
CA LEU A 29 8.61 5.18 -5.92
C LEU A 29 8.36 4.06 -4.92
N GLU A 30 7.31 4.21 -4.13
CA GLU A 30 6.85 3.23 -3.16
C GLU A 30 5.48 2.66 -3.54
N ILE A 31 5.32 1.33 -3.46
CA ILE A 31 4.04 0.65 -3.65
C ILE A 31 3.57 0.06 -2.31
N HIS A 32 2.48 0.62 -1.79
CA HIS A 32 1.88 0.26 -0.52
C HIS A 32 0.78 -0.77 -0.69
N PHE A 33 0.66 -1.64 0.30
CA PHE A 33 -0.31 -2.74 0.33
C PHE A 33 -1.31 -2.55 1.47
N TYR A 34 -2.53 -3.04 1.27
CA TYR A 34 -3.57 -3.05 2.31
C TYR A 34 -3.48 -4.29 3.22
N ILE A 35 -2.57 -5.22 2.93
CA ILE A 35 -2.37 -6.43 3.72
C ILE A 35 -1.50 -6.09 4.93
N PRO A 36 -1.97 -6.38 6.16
CA PRO A 36 -1.18 -6.18 7.38
C PRO A 36 0.21 -6.83 7.30
N GLU A 37 1.20 -6.21 7.96
CA GLU A 37 2.59 -6.67 8.05
C GLU A 37 3.36 -6.83 6.71
N THR A 38 2.73 -6.53 5.57
CA THR A 38 3.38 -6.60 4.26
C THR A 38 4.19 -5.34 4.02
N ARG A 39 5.51 -5.49 3.86
CA ARG A 39 6.39 -4.37 3.50
C ARG A 39 6.09 -3.88 2.09
N HIS A 40 6.09 -2.56 1.91
CA HIS A 40 5.97 -1.91 0.61
C HIS A 40 7.12 -2.32 -0.32
N LEU A 41 6.90 -2.14 -1.63
CA LEU A 41 7.98 -2.22 -2.62
C LEU A 41 8.60 -0.84 -2.81
N GLU A 42 9.91 -0.79 -2.99
CA GLU A 42 10.67 0.45 -3.20
C GLU A 42 11.45 0.37 -4.50
N TYR A 43 11.40 1.44 -5.29
CA TYR A 43 12.15 1.61 -6.53
C TYR A 43 12.87 2.95 -6.47
N ILE A 44 14.20 2.94 -6.50
CA ILE A 44 15.02 4.15 -6.29
C ILE A 44 15.28 4.88 -7.61
N LYS A 45 15.47 4.13 -8.70
CA LYS A 45 15.74 4.67 -10.04
C LYS A 45 15.32 3.70 -11.12
N GLY A 46 15.00 4.23 -12.30
CA GLY A 46 14.67 3.44 -13.49
C GLY A 46 13.40 3.94 -14.15
N SER A 47 13.04 3.27 -15.25
CA SER A 47 11.74 3.46 -15.89
C SER A 47 10.97 2.15 -15.81
N TYR A 48 9.72 2.24 -15.37
CA TYR A 48 8.85 1.08 -15.16
C TYR A 48 7.44 1.40 -15.63
N THR A 49 6.81 0.45 -16.28
CA THR A 49 5.38 0.53 -16.58
C THR A 49 4.55 0.18 -15.34
N ALA A 50 3.34 0.73 -15.25
CA ALA A 50 2.40 0.39 -14.19
C ALA A 50 2.10 -1.11 -14.18
N GLU A 51 2.05 -1.76 -15.34
CA GLU A 51 1.87 -3.22 -15.47
C GLU A 51 3.02 -4.00 -14.81
N GLU A 52 4.28 -3.67 -15.10
CA GLU A 52 5.45 -4.33 -14.49
C GLU A 52 5.42 -4.22 -12.96
N LEU A 53 5.13 -3.01 -12.47
CA LEU A 53 4.98 -2.73 -11.04
C LEU A 53 3.82 -3.54 -10.42
N CYS A 54 2.68 -3.61 -11.10
CA CYS A 54 1.53 -4.43 -10.69
C CYS A 54 1.87 -5.92 -10.67
N VAL A 55 2.69 -6.42 -11.60
CA VAL A 55 3.11 -7.83 -11.66
C VAL A 55 3.97 -8.17 -10.46
N ASP A 56 4.91 -7.30 -10.09
CA ASP A 56 5.75 -7.51 -8.91
C ASP A 56 4.96 -7.40 -7.60
N ALA A 57 4.02 -6.45 -7.53
CA ALA A 57 3.04 -6.35 -6.44
C ALA A 57 2.17 -7.61 -6.31
N ALA A 58 1.69 -8.16 -7.43
CA ALA A 58 0.90 -9.40 -7.47
C ALA A 58 1.71 -10.59 -6.95
N LYS A 59 2.96 -10.75 -7.38
CA LYS A 59 3.88 -11.79 -6.86
C LYS A 59 4.08 -11.64 -5.36
N LYS A 60 4.32 -10.41 -4.88
CA LYS A 60 4.50 -10.10 -3.46
C LYS A 60 3.28 -10.50 -2.62
N CYS A 61 2.08 -10.26 -3.15
CA CYS A 61 0.82 -10.56 -2.49
C CYS A 61 0.28 -11.98 -2.78
N SER A 62 1.03 -12.82 -3.51
CA SER A 62 0.59 -14.15 -3.94
C SER A 62 -0.74 -14.15 -4.72
N ILE A 63 -0.98 -13.12 -5.53
CA ILE A 63 -2.15 -13.00 -6.40
C ILE A 63 -1.95 -13.87 -7.64
N SER A 64 -2.94 -14.71 -7.95
CA SER A 64 -2.94 -15.55 -9.15
C SER A 64 -2.94 -14.69 -10.42
N PRO A 65 -2.24 -15.09 -11.50
CA PRO A 65 -2.29 -14.40 -12.79
C PRO A 65 -3.70 -14.20 -13.33
N LEU A 66 -4.64 -15.11 -13.02
CA LEU A 66 -6.05 -14.99 -13.40
C LEU A 66 -6.75 -13.77 -12.78
N CYS A 67 -6.28 -13.31 -11.61
CA CYS A 67 -6.85 -12.18 -10.88
C CYS A 67 -6.03 -10.90 -11.05
N HIS A 68 -4.89 -10.94 -11.76
CA HIS A 68 -3.96 -9.81 -11.85
C HIS A 68 -4.62 -8.56 -12.46
N ASN A 69 -5.44 -8.75 -13.49
CA ASN A 69 -6.16 -7.68 -14.19
C ASN A 69 -7.24 -6.98 -13.36
N LEU A 70 -7.55 -7.49 -12.16
CA LEU A 70 -8.47 -6.84 -11.23
C LEU A 70 -7.78 -5.74 -10.41
N PHE A 71 -6.45 -5.61 -10.50
CA PHE A 71 -5.69 -4.66 -9.71
C PHE A 71 -5.00 -3.60 -10.56
N ALA A 72 -4.82 -2.42 -9.99
CA ALA A 72 -4.11 -1.30 -10.57
C ALA A 72 -3.39 -0.47 -9.49
N LEU A 73 -2.63 0.54 -9.93
CA LEU A 73 -1.94 1.48 -9.06
C LEU A 73 -2.77 2.75 -8.89
N TYR A 74 -2.99 3.11 -7.62
CA TYR A 74 -3.73 4.30 -7.22
C TYR A 74 -2.81 5.28 -6.48
N ASN A 75 -2.93 6.58 -6.76
CA ASN A 75 -2.20 7.64 -6.08
C ASN A 75 -3.13 8.44 -5.17
N ASP A 76 -2.95 8.29 -3.86
CA ASP A 76 -3.73 8.98 -2.83
C ASP A 76 -3.57 10.52 -2.89
N ALA A 77 -2.42 11.03 -3.35
CA ALA A 77 -2.16 12.46 -3.37
C ALA A 77 -2.92 13.19 -4.50
N THR A 78 -3.16 12.49 -5.61
CA THR A 78 -3.81 13.06 -6.80
C THR A 78 -5.21 12.51 -7.05
N ASP A 79 -5.64 11.49 -6.30
CA ASP A 79 -6.90 10.77 -6.50
C ASP A 79 -7.02 10.20 -7.93
N THR A 80 -5.92 9.63 -8.43
CA THR A 80 -5.83 9.11 -9.79
C THR A 80 -5.40 7.66 -9.84
N TRP A 81 -5.97 6.94 -10.80
CA TRP A 81 -5.55 5.60 -11.21
C TRP A 81 -4.66 5.67 -12.44
N TYR A 82 -3.65 4.82 -12.52
CA TYR A 82 -2.78 4.72 -13.69
C TYR A 82 -3.19 3.60 -14.62
N SER A 83 -3.11 3.88 -15.93
CA SER A 83 -3.28 2.84 -16.94
C SER A 83 -2.11 1.85 -16.89
N PRO A 84 -2.31 0.57 -17.27
CA PRO A 84 -1.23 -0.42 -17.29
C PRO A 84 -0.01 0.00 -18.12
N SER A 85 -0.25 0.74 -19.21
CA SER A 85 0.79 1.27 -20.11
C SER A 85 1.43 2.58 -19.63
N HIS A 86 1.04 3.13 -18.48
CA HIS A 86 1.65 4.34 -17.95
C HIS A 86 3.09 4.05 -17.52
N GLU A 87 4.03 4.89 -17.95
CA GLU A 87 5.44 4.75 -17.62
C GLU A 87 5.84 5.73 -16.51
N PHE A 88 6.40 5.19 -15.43
CA PHE A 88 6.98 5.95 -14.33
C PHE A 88 8.48 6.11 -14.55
N SER A 89 8.92 7.35 -14.76
CA SER A 89 10.33 7.71 -14.72
C SER A 89 10.73 8.08 -13.30
N ILE A 90 11.49 7.22 -12.63
CA ILE A 90 11.90 7.36 -11.23
C ILE A 90 13.33 7.88 -11.19
N THR A 91 13.54 8.99 -10.48
CA THR A 91 14.85 9.55 -10.18
C THR A 91 15.10 9.55 -8.67
N GLU A 92 16.36 9.71 -8.26
CA GLU A 92 16.78 9.80 -6.86
C GLU A 92 16.20 11.01 -6.10
N ASP A 93 15.43 11.88 -6.78
CA ASP A 93 14.75 13.05 -6.21
C ASP A 93 13.21 12.91 -6.22
N THR A 94 12.68 11.89 -6.90
CA THR A 94 11.22 11.66 -6.97
C THR A 94 10.70 11.08 -5.65
N GLY A 95 9.48 11.42 -5.24
CA GLY A 95 8.85 10.89 -4.04
C GLY A 95 7.42 10.46 -4.34
N ILE A 96 7.27 9.35 -5.05
CA ILE A 96 5.97 8.88 -5.55
C ILE A 96 5.46 7.78 -4.61
N LYS A 97 4.25 7.95 -4.10
CA LYS A 97 3.59 6.95 -3.26
C LYS A 97 2.35 6.41 -3.97
N LEU A 98 2.35 5.12 -4.25
CA LEU A 98 1.26 4.41 -4.91
C LEU A 98 0.69 3.32 -4.00
N HIS A 99 -0.57 2.97 -4.25
CA HIS A 99 -1.28 1.90 -3.58
C HIS A 99 -1.66 0.83 -4.59
N TYR A 100 -1.30 -0.42 -4.33
CA TYR A 100 -1.76 -1.56 -5.11
C TYR A 100 -3.16 -1.95 -4.65
N ARG A 101 -4.16 -1.73 -5.51
CA ARG A 101 -5.57 -1.79 -5.14
C ARG A 101 -6.42 -2.47 -6.23
N MET A 102 -7.49 -3.13 -5.78
CA MET A 102 -8.56 -3.68 -6.62
C MET A 102 -9.65 -2.64 -6.90
#